data_AF-W1VJ14-F1
#
_entry.id   AF-W1VJ14-F1
#
_cell.length_a   1.000
_cell.length_b   1.000
_cell.length_c   1.000
_cell.angle_alpha   90.00
_cell.angle_beta   90.00
_cell.angle_gamma   90.00
#
_symmetry.space_group_name_H-M   'P 1'
#
loop_
_entity.id
_entity.type
_entity.pdbx_description
1 polymer ?
#
loop_
_entity_poly.entity_id
_entity_poly.type
_entity_poly.pdbx_seq_one_letter_code
_entity_poly.pdbx_strand_id
1 'polypeptide(L)'
;MDVIGVYETVTGARVDTVPASSWSWRRQVSGAGALSVSVPMSLDTQGMGLRQLLAPWRTTLAVVDTSSRRVVAAGVVYARRWDADSGVLDVSCADLWDALTMRLALSPSLDGFTDGALESAGGRLPGAWTMTLSGSLADIARGLVAQTLRSGPLPVVLPAVTGGTHERTYLGADFATVASRLSELTQVIDGPEII
;
A
#
# COMPACT_ATOMS: atom_id res chain seq x y z
N MET A 1 -11.53 -4.72 -26.35
CA MET A 1 -10.70 -5.35 -25.31
C MET A 1 -9.73 -4.27 -24.88
N ASP A 2 -9.71 -3.97 -23.59
CA ASP A 2 -8.89 -2.87 -23.09
C ASP A 2 -7.46 -3.37 -22.86
N VAL A 3 -6.51 -2.43 -22.86
CA VAL A 3 -5.09 -2.74 -22.65
C VAL A 3 -4.67 -2.14 -21.32
N ILE A 4 -4.23 -2.99 -20.41
CA ILE A 4 -3.81 -2.61 -19.06
C ILE A 4 -2.28 -2.55 -19.04
N GLY A 5 -1.73 -1.44 -18.56
CA GLY A 5 -0.29 -1.29 -18.39
C GLY A 5 0.22 -2.09 -17.20
N VAL A 6 1.36 -2.75 -17.37
CA VAL A 6 2.07 -3.48 -16.32
C VAL A 6 3.35 -2.72 -15.98
N TYR A 7 3.54 -2.44 -14.70
CA TYR A 7 4.66 -1.64 -14.20
C TYR A 7 5.36 -2.39 -13.08
N GLU A 8 6.67 -2.20 -12.96
CA GLU A 8 7.41 -2.63 -11.78
C GLU A 8 7.04 -1.70 -10.61
N THR A 9 6.68 -2.28 -9.47
CA THR A 9 5.98 -1.55 -8.40
C THR A 9 6.86 -0.49 -7.74
N VAL A 10 8.14 -0.76 -7.52
CA VAL A 10 9.01 0.16 -6.78
C VAL A 10 9.49 1.32 -7.66
N THR A 11 9.87 1.01 -8.89
CA THR A 11 10.49 1.95 -9.83
C THR A 11 9.48 2.66 -10.71
N GLY A 12 8.27 2.12 -10.86
CA GLY A 12 7.28 2.61 -11.81
C GLY A 12 7.66 2.39 -13.27
N ALA A 13 8.73 1.63 -13.55
CA ALA A 13 9.14 1.34 -14.92
C ALA A 13 8.08 0.48 -15.61
N ARG A 14 7.67 0.87 -16.82
CA ARG A 14 6.75 0.06 -17.62
C ARG A 14 7.45 -1.22 -18.05
N VAL A 15 6.83 -2.36 -17.71
CA VAL A 15 7.33 -3.69 -18.03
C VAL A 15 6.69 -4.18 -19.32
N ASP A 16 5.34 -4.13 -19.39
CA ASP A 16 4.57 -4.63 -20.53
C ASP A 16 3.13 -4.10 -20.49
N THR A 17 2.24 -4.73 -21.24
CA THR A 17 0.78 -4.57 -21.20
C THR A 17 0.10 -5.93 -21.22
N VAL A 18 -1.08 -6.04 -20.63
CA VAL A 18 -1.95 -7.23 -20.76
C VAL A 18 -3.32 -6.86 -21.35
N PRO A 19 -3.91 -7.72 -22.20
CA PRO A 19 -5.29 -7.54 -22.62
C PRO A 19 -6.26 -7.81 -21.46
N ALA A 20 -7.32 -7.02 -21.35
CA ALA A 20 -8.38 -7.21 -20.36
C ALA A 20 -9.75 -7.31 -21.03
N SER A 21 -10.50 -8.36 -20.68
CA SER A 21 -11.90 -8.52 -21.09
C SER A 21 -12.82 -7.62 -20.27
N SER A 22 -12.48 -7.39 -19.01
CA SER A 22 -13.18 -6.47 -18.12
C SER A 22 -12.24 -5.99 -17.01
N TRP A 23 -12.60 -4.88 -16.38
CA TRP A 23 -11.95 -4.38 -15.18
C TRP A 23 -12.94 -3.52 -14.39
N SER A 24 -12.70 -3.40 -13.08
CA SER A 24 -13.45 -2.52 -12.20
C SER A 24 -12.53 -1.96 -11.13
N TRP A 25 -12.85 -0.77 -10.65
CA TRP A 25 -12.07 -0.13 -9.60
C TRP A 25 -12.96 0.64 -8.65
N ARG A 26 -12.44 0.84 -7.45
CA ARG A 26 -12.99 1.75 -6.45
C ARG A 26 -11.86 2.47 -5.77
N ARG A 27 -12.12 3.72 -5.38
CA ARG A 27 -11.25 4.50 -4.51
C ARG A 27 -12.04 4.92 -3.30
N GLN A 28 -11.38 4.95 -2.15
CA GLN A 28 -11.93 5.45 -0.91
C GLN A 28 -11.00 6.53 -0.37
N VAL A 29 -11.57 7.61 0.17
CA VAL A 29 -10.80 8.58 0.97
C VAL A 29 -10.63 7.98 2.36
N SER A 30 -9.42 8.02 2.89
CA SER A 30 -9.06 7.51 4.22
C SER A 30 -9.41 6.02 4.40
N GLY A 31 -9.10 5.21 3.39
CA GLY A 31 -9.23 3.75 3.47
C GLY A 31 -8.86 3.05 2.17
N ALA A 32 -9.05 1.73 2.15
CA ALA A 32 -8.62 0.88 1.04
C ALA A 32 -9.53 0.97 -0.20
N GLY A 33 -8.93 1.33 -1.33
CA GLY A 33 -9.47 1.12 -2.68
C GLY A 33 -9.31 -0.33 -3.15
N ALA A 34 -9.67 -0.58 -4.41
CA ALA A 34 -9.39 -1.85 -5.07
C ALA A 34 -9.40 -1.67 -6.60
N LEU A 35 -8.61 -2.49 -7.29
CA LEU A 35 -8.69 -2.68 -8.74
C LEU A 35 -8.78 -4.18 -9.03
N SER A 36 -9.68 -4.57 -9.93
CA SER A 36 -9.80 -5.95 -10.41
C SER A 36 -9.76 -5.95 -11.93
N VAL A 37 -8.98 -6.86 -12.50
CA VAL A 37 -8.77 -6.99 -13.95
C VAL A 37 -8.93 -8.46 -14.33
N SER A 38 -9.75 -8.73 -15.34
CA SER A 38 -9.94 -10.07 -15.89
C SER A 38 -9.16 -10.20 -17.20
N VAL A 39 -8.19 -11.10 -17.23
CA VAL A 39 -7.30 -11.35 -18.37
C VAL A 39 -7.72 -12.66 -19.06
N PRO A 40 -8.30 -12.62 -20.28
CA PRO A 40 -8.74 -13.82 -20.98
C PRO A 40 -7.54 -14.57 -21.57
N MET A 41 -7.49 -15.89 -21.37
CA MET A 41 -6.49 -16.72 -22.06
C MET A 41 -6.88 -16.87 -23.53
N SER A 42 -6.14 -16.17 -24.37
CA SER A 42 -6.29 -16.12 -25.82
C SER A 42 -4.93 -16.19 -26.50
N LEU A 43 -4.92 -16.19 -27.84
CA LEU A 43 -3.69 -16.12 -28.64
C LEU A 43 -2.84 -14.90 -28.25
N ASP A 44 -3.47 -13.78 -27.88
CA ASP A 44 -2.77 -12.55 -27.47
C ASP A 44 -2.04 -12.71 -26.14
N THR A 45 -2.48 -13.62 -25.28
CA THR A 45 -1.83 -13.91 -23.98
C THR A 45 -0.83 -15.06 -24.03
N GLN A 46 -0.78 -15.77 -25.15
CA GLN A 46 0.06 -16.95 -25.29
C GLN A 46 1.54 -16.55 -25.28
N GLY A 47 2.32 -17.21 -24.43
CA GLY A 47 3.77 -16.95 -24.34
C GLY A 47 4.17 -15.73 -23.51
N MET A 48 3.23 -14.91 -23.03
CA MET A 48 3.53 -13.73 -22.21
C MET A 48 4.13 -14.04 -20.82
N GLY A 49 4.05 -15.29 -20.36
CA GLY A 49 4.54 -15.65 -19.03
C GLY A 49 3.78 -14.93 -17.91
N LEU A 50 2.43 -14.89 -17.99
CA LEU A 50 1.55 -14.16 -17.06
C LEU A 50 1.85 -14.42 -15.57
N ARG A 51 2.33 -15.62 -15.21
CA ARG A 51 2.75 -15.95 -13.85
C ARG A 51 3.91 -15.09 -13.34
N GLN A 52 4.86 -14.72 -14.19
CA GLN A 52 5.96 -13.84 -13.84
C GLN A 52 5.57 -12.37 -14.04
N LEU A 53 4.87 -12.07 -15.14
CA LEU A 53 4.46 -10.73 -15.49
C LEU A 53 3.50 -10.10 -14.46
N LEU A 54 2.63 -10.90 -13.85
CA LEU A 54 1.64 -10.45 -12.88
C LEU A 54 2.01 -10.89 -11.45
N ALA A 55 3.30 -11.00 -11.14
CA ALA A 55 3.74 -11.51 -9.85
C ALA A 55 3.23 -10.61 -8.70
N PRO A 56 2.58 -11.18 -7.66
CA PRO A 56 2.10 -10.43 -6.52
C PRO A 56 3.21 -9.62 -5.84
N TRP A 57 2.87 -8.42 -5.39
CA TRP A 57 3.73 -7.44 -4.70
C TRP A 57 4.94 -6.94 -5.50
N ARG A 58 5.12 -7.43 -6.73
CA ARG A 58 6.19 -7.00 -7.64
C ARG A 58 5.68 -6.09 -8.74
N THR A 59 4.44 -6.29 -9.17
CA THR A 59 3.88 -5.60 -10.33
C THR A 59 2.64 -4.78 -9.98
N THR A 60 2.53 -3.62 -10.60
CA THR A 60 1.39 -2.71 -10.51
C THR A 60 0.67 -2.73 -11.85
N LEU A 61 -0.64 -2.89 -11.81
CA LEU A 61 -1.50 -2.71 -12.97
C LEU A 61 -2.03 -1.29 -12.98
N ALA A 62 -2.02 -0.65 -14.14
CA ALA A 62 -2.64 0.65 -14.33
C ALA A 62 -3.57 0.63 -15.55
N VAL A 63 -4.81 1.04 -15.31
CA VAL A 63 -5.78 1.31 -16.36
C VAL A 63 -5.48 2.71 -16.91
N VAL A 64 -5.12 2.79 -18.18
CA VAL A 64 -4.80 4.06 -18.84
C VAL A 64 -5.90 4.38 -19.84
N ASP A 65 -6.56 5.51 -19.66
CA ASP A 65 -7.53 6.01 -20.62
C ASP A 65 -6.80 6.41 -21.91
N THR A 66 -7.19 5.81 -23.04
CA THR A 66 -6.51 5.99 -24.32
C THR A 66 -6.72 7.38 -24.93
N SER A 67 -7.80 8.07 -24.57
CA SER A 67 -8.14 9.40 -25.09
C SER A 67 -7.39 10.51 -24.36
N SER A 68 -7.33 10.43 -23.03
CA SER A 68 -6.72 11.43 -22.16
C SER A 68 -5.26 11.10 -21.80
N ARG A 69 -4.83 9.85 -22.06
CA ARG A 69 -3.53 9.28 -21.63
C ARG A 69 -3.29 9.40 -20.13
N ARG A 70 -4.37 9.44 -19.34
CA ARG A 70 -4.30 9.50 -17.87
C ARG A 70 -4.52 8.13 -17.27
N VAL A 71 -3.84 7.89 -16.14
CA VAL A 71 -4.13 6.73 -15.30
C VAL A 71 -5.48 6.95 -14.63
N VAL A 72 -6.42 6.05 -14.88
CA VAL A 72 -7.77 6.05 -14.28
C VAL A 72 -7.73 5.38 -12.91
N ALA A 73 -7.07 4.22 -12.85
CA ALA A 73 -6.90 3.44 -11.63
C ALA A 73 -5.58 2.68 -11.70
N ALA A 74 -4.94 2.50 -10.56
CA ALA A 74 -3.76 1.66 -10.44
C ALA A 74 -3.76 0.92 -9.10
N GLY A 75 -3.17 -0.27 -9.08
CA GLY A 75 -2.99 -1.04 -7.86
C GLY A 75 -1.94 -2.13 -8.00
N VAL A 76 -1.32 -2.48 -6.88
CA VAL A 76 -0.29 -3.51 -6.80
C VAL A 76 -0.98 -4.87 -6.85
N VAL A 77 -0.57 -5.74 -7.76
CA VAL A 77 -1.12 -7.11 -7.81
C VAL A 77 -0.89 -7.78 -6.46
N TYR A 78 -1.93 -8.30 -5.80
CA TYR A 78 -1.78 -9.05 -4.55
C TYR A 78 -2.27 -10.50 -4.68
N ALA A 79 -3.23 -10.75 -5.57
CA ALA A 79 -3.77 -12.08 -5.79
C ALA A 79 -4.10 -12.32 -7.26
N ARG A 80 -4.12 -13.61 -7.61
CA ARG A 80 -4.51 -14.10 -8.94
C ARG A 80 -5.33 -15.36 -8.77
N ARG A 81 -6.41 -15.49 -9.54
CA ARG A 81 -7.26 -16.67 -9.56
C ARG A 81 -7.53 -17.10 -10.99
N TRP A 82 -7.21 -18.36 -11.29
CA TRP A 82 -7.54 -18.96 -12.58
C TRP A 82 -8.92 -19.60 -12.52
N ASP A 83 -9.77 -19.26 -13.47
CA ASP A 83 -11.03 -19.95 -13.74
C ASP A 83 -10.88 -20.78 -15.02
N ALA A 84 -10.89 -22.10 -14.86
CA ALA A 84 -10.71 -23.04 -15.96
C ALA A 84 -11.94 -23.13 -16.87
N ASP A 85 -13.13 -22.85 -16.35
CA ASP A 85 -14.39 -22.99 -17.10
C ASP A 85 -14.57 -21.80 -18.06
N SER A 86 -14.27 -20.58 -17.60
CA SER A 86 -14.33 -19.38 -18.42
C SER A 86 -13.05 -19.09 -19.18
N GLY A 87 -11.93 -19.73 -18.82
CA GLY A 87 -10.64 -19.47 -19.42
C GLY A 87 -10.07 -18.08 -19.06
N VAL A 88 -10.41 -17.56 -17.88
CA VAL A 88 -10.07 -16.21 -17.44
C VAL A 88 -9.15 -16.24 -16.21
N LEU A 89 -8.13 -15.39 -16.23
CA LEU A 89 -7.30 -15.11 -15.07
C LEU A 89 -7.77 -13.81 -14.42
N ASP A 90 -8.41 -13.92 -13.26
CA ASP A 90 -8.77 -12.77 -12.44
C ASP A 90 -7.56 -12.30 -11.64
N VAL A 91 -7.25 -11.02 -11.75
CA VAL A 91 -6.15 -10.35 -11.06
C VAL A 91 -6.73 -9.33 -10.11
N SER A 92 -6.40 -9.48 -8.82
CA SER A 92 -6.81 -8.53 -7.79
C SER A 92 -5.63 -7.67 -7.40
N CYS A 93 -5.87 -6.37 -7.40
CA CYS A 93 -4.90 -5.33 -7.11
C CYS A 93 -5.29 -4.59 -5.84
N ALA A 94 -4.31 -4.49 -4.95
CA ALA A 94 -4.34 -3.82 -3.68
C ALA A 94 -3.96 -2.35 -3.88
N ASP A 95 -4.49 -1.49 -3.03
CA ASP A 95 -4.03 -0.10 -2.98
C ASP A 95 -2.85 0.06 -1.99
N LEU A 96 -2.42 1.30 -1.78
CA LEU A 96 -1.35 1.57 -0.81
C LEU A 96 -1.82 1.31 0.63
N TRP A 97 -3.09 1.55 0.95
CA TRP A 97 -3.64 1.31 2.28
C TRP A 97 -3.52 -0.15 2.68
N ASP A 98 -3.84 -1.07 1.76
CA ASP A 98 -3.66 -2.51 1.93
C ASP A 98 -2.20 -2.86 2.24
N ALA A 99 -1.24 -2.23 1.55
CA ALA A 99 0.18 -2.44 1.84
C ALA A 99 0.55 -2.00 3.28
N LEU A 100 -0.07 -0.93 3.78
CA LEU A 100 0.14 -0.42 5.14
C LEU A 100 -0.50 -1.29 6.22
N THR A 101 -1.44 -2.18 5.88
CA THR A 101 -1.96 -3.19 6.82
C THR A 101 -0.91 -4.27 7.16
N MET A 102 0.09 -4.46 6.30
CA MET A 102 1.18 -5.41 6.53
C MET A 102 2.39 -4.77 7.22
N ARG A 103 2.30 -3.50 7.62
CA ARG A 103 3.40 -2.71 8.17
C ARG A 103 3.05 -2.28 9.58
N LEU A 104 3.90 -2.61 10.55
CA LEU A 104 3.70 -2.24 11.95
C LEU A 104 4.17 -0.80 12.21
N ALA A 105 3.45 -0.09 13.07
CA ALA A 105 3.79 1.26 13.52
C ALA A 105 4.83 1.20 14.64
N LEU A 106 6.05 0.78 14.31
CA LEU A 106 7.15 0.59 15.27
C LEU A 106 8.14 1.75 15.25
N SER A 107 8.75 1.98 16.43
CA SER A 107 9.87 2.91 16.57
C SER A 107 11.08 2.45 15.74
N PRO A 108 11.84 3.37 15.11
CA PRO A 108 13.12 3.05 14.47
C PRO A 108 14.12 2.40 15.41
N SER A 109 14.00 2.65 16.71
CA SER A 109 14.90 2.07 17.72
C SER A 109 14.80 0.54 17.81
N LEU A 110 13.79 -0.08 17.19
CA LEU A 110 13.63 -1.53 17.12
C LEU A 110 14.24 -2.15 15.84
N ASP A 111 14.83 -1.35 14.96
CA ASP A 111 15.48 -1.87 13.76
C ASP A 111 16.64 -2.81 14.16
N GLY A 112 16.55 -4.09 13.77
CA GLY A 112 17.52 -5.12 14.14
C GLY A 112 17.32 -5.74 15.53
N PHE A 113 16.24 -5.40 16.23
CA PHE A 113 15.85 -6.08 17.46
C PHE A 113 15.45 -7.53 17.15
N THR A 114 16.17 -8.50 17.70
CA THR A 114 15.94 -9.94 17.46
C THR A 114 15.32 -10.66 18.65
N ASP A 115 15.63 -10.24 19.88
CA ASP A 115 15.18 -10.87 21.12
C ASP A 115 15.39 -9.91 22.30
N GLY A 116 14.59 -10.08 23.36
CA GLY A 116 14.69 -9.32 24.60
C GLY A 116 13.38 -9.31 25.40
N ALA A 117 13.50 -9.35 26.73
CA ALA A 117 12.34 -9.23 27.60
C ALA A 117 11.80 -7.79 27.61
N LEU A 118 10.47 -7.66 27.46
CA LEU A 118 9.76 -6.40 27.69
C LEU A 118 9.57 -6.20 29.19
N GLU A 119 10.61 -5.73 29.86
CA GLU A 119 10.51 -5.38 31.27
C GLU A 119 9.89 -4.00 31.44
N SER A 120 8.65 -3.98 31.90
CA SER A 120 7.96 -2.75 32.29
C SER A 120 8.44 -2.30 33.67
N ALA A 121 9.35 -1.33 33.73
CA ALA A 121 9.70 -0.67 34.98
C ALA A 121 8.61 0.36 35.34
N GLY A 122 7.88 0.12 36.43
CA GLY A 122 6.84 1.06 36.91
C GLY A 122 5.65 1.24 35.96
N GLY A 123 5.31 0.23 35.15
CA GLY A 123 4.20 0.27 34.19
C GLY A 123 4.54 0.95 32.86
N ARG A 124 5.81 1.32 32.62
CA ARG A 124 6.25 2.00 31.39
C ARG A 124 7.06 1.04 30.53
N LEU A 125 6.71 0.96 29.25
CA LEU A 125 7.52 0.25 28.25
C LEU A 125 8.87 0.95 28.08
N PRO A 126 9.93 0.21 27.71
CA PRO A 126 11.20 0.81 27.32
C PRO A 126 11.01 1.86 26.23
N GLY A 127 11.75 2.97 26.29
CA GLY A 127 11.61 4.07 25.31
C GLY A 127 11.81 3.62 23.85
N ALA A 128 12.59 2.57 23.62
CA ALA A 128 12.77 1.95 22.30
C ALA A 128 11.45 1.40 21.71
N TRP A 129 10.49 1.02 22.55
CA TRP A 129 9.16 0.53 22.16
C TRP A 129 8.10 1.62 22.07
N THR A 130 8.50 2.89 22.18
CA THR A 130 7.62 4.04 22.04
C THR A 130 8.09 4.92 20.91
N MET A 131 7.16 5.37 20.07
CA MET A 131 7.43 6.30 18.98
C MET A 131 6.57 7.55 19.15
N THR A 132 7.21 8.69 19.35
CA THR A 132 6.52 9.99 19.44
C THR A 132 6.72 10.75 18.13
N LEU A 133 5.60 11.22 17.56
CA LEU A 133 5.57 12.05 16.36
C LEU A 133 4.84 13.35 16.68
N SER A 134 5.36 14.46 16.14
CA SER A 134 4.83 15.81 16.40
C SER A 134 4.69 16.60 15.11
N GLY A 135 3.80 17.59 15.09
CA GLY A 135 3.52 18.44 13.93
C GLY A 135 2.02 18.69 13.75
N SER A 136 1.58 18.95 12.52
CA SER A 136 0.15 18.82 12.19
C SER A 136 -0.27 17.34 12.21
N LEU A 137 -1.58 17.05 12.26
CA LEU A 137 -2.05 15.66 12.15
C LEU A 137 -1.65 15.01 10.81
N ALA A 138 -1.54 15.82 9.75
CA ALA A 138 -1.00 15.38 8.45
C ALA A 138 0.50 15.08 8.51
N ASP A 139 1.29 15.86 9.25
CA ASP A 139 2.72 15.57 9.47
C ASP A 139 2.91 14.27 10.26
N ILE A 140 2.04 14.00 11.24
CA ILE A 140 2.05 12.75 12.00
C ILE A 140 1.71 11.57 11.10
N ALA A 141 0.68 11.69 10.25
CA ALA A 141 0.34 10.68 9.25
C ALA A 141 1.49 10.43 8.26
N ARG A 142 2.12 11.50 7.73
CA ARG A 142 3.34 11.42 6.93
C ARG A 142 4.45 10.70 7.69
N GLY A 143 4.65 11.02 8.96
CA GLY A 143 5.63 10.39 9.84
C GLY A 143 5.42 8.88 9.92
N LEU A 144 4.18 8.42 10.16
CA LEU A 144 3.85 6.99 10.17
C LEU A 144 4.21 6.29 8.85
N VAL A 145 3.89 6.89 7.70
CA VAL A 145 4.24 6.31 6.39
C VAL A 145 5.75 6.35 6.15
N ALA A 146 6.44 7.44 6.53
CA ALA A 146 7.88 7.54 6.40
C ALA A 146 8.61 6.43 7.16
N GLN A 147 8.07 6.04 8.32
CA GLN A 147 8.65 5.01 9.17
C GLN A 147 8.65 3.64 8.49
N THR A 148 7.56 3.28 7.79
CA THR A 148 7.49 1.99 7.09
C THR A 148 8.45 1.90 5.90
N LEU A 149 8.94 3.00 5.33
CA LEU A 149 9.86 2.95 4.20
C LEU A 149 11.22 2.35 4.57
N ARG A 150 11.56 2.29 5.86
CA ARG A 150 12.74 1.56 6.35
C ARG A 150 12.62 0.05 6.19
N SER A 151 11.40 -0.49 6.25
CA SER A 151 11.12 -1.92 6.08
C SER A 151 11.07 -2.36 4.61
N GLY A 152 11.31 -1.43 3.68
CA GLY A 152 11.31 -1.67 2.25
C GLY A 152 10.58 -0.56 1.48
N PRO A 153 10.91 -0.38 0.20
CA PRO A 153 10.32 0.67 -0.62
C PRO A 153 8.82 0.43 -0.86
N LEU A 154 8.07 1.52 -0.99
CA LEU A 154 6.67 1.56 -1.41
C LEU A 154 6.53 2.63 -2.51
N PRO A 155 5.58 2.47 -3.46
CA PRO A 155 5.31 3.46 -4.51
C PRO A 155 4.55 4.68 -3.95
N VAL A 156 5.16 5.39 -3.00
CA VAL A 156 4.54 6.55 -2.33
C VAL A 156 5.48 7.74 -2.36
N VAL A 157 4.92 8.92 -2.66
CA VAL A 157 5.60 10.20 -2.52
C VAL A 157 5.02 10.89 -1.28
N LEU A 158 5.89 11.21 -0.34
CA LEU A 158 5.48 11.84 0.90
C LEU A 158 5.39 13.37 0.73
N PRO A 159 4.29 14.03 1.15
CA PRO A 159 4.13 15.48 1.04
C PRO A 159 5.12 16.23 1.94
N ALA A 160 5.38 17.51 1.67
CA ALA A 160 6.25 18.32 2.52
C ALA A 160 5.67 18.48 3.94
N VAL A 161 6.55 18.63 4.94
CA VAL A 161 6.15 18.90 6.33
C VAL A 161 5.62 20.33 6.45
N THR A 162 4.51 20.48 7.17
CA THR A 162 3.78 21.75 7.32
C THR A 162 4.00 22.41 8.68
N GLY A 163 4.34 21.63 9.70
CA GLY A 163 4.48 22.06 11.08
C GLY A 163 3.17 22.02 11.85
N GLY A 164 3.25 22.11 13.17
CA GLY A 164 2.09 22.11 14.06
C GLY A 164 2.48 21.76 15.49
N THR A 165 1.50 21.74 16.37
CA THR A 165 1.70 21.57 17.82
C THR A 165 1.10 20.28 18.37
N HIS A 166 0.55 19.42 17.51
CA HIS A 166 0.05 18.12 17.97
C HIS A 166 1.22 17.18 18.25
N GLU A 167 0.98 16.29 19.21
CA GLU A 167 1.89 15.20 19.55
C GLU A 167 1.08 13.92 19.73
N ARG A 168 1.61 12.82 19.21
CA ARG A 168 1.06 11.47 19.37
C ARG A 168 2.18 10.51 19.70
N THR A 169 1.96 9.67 20.71
CA THR A 169 2.86 8.59 21.09
C THR A 169 2.22 7.26 20.78
N TYR A 170 2.91 6.44 20.00
CA TYR A 170 2.51 5.10 19.60
C TYR A 170 3.34 4.07 20.34
N LEU A 171 2.69 3.01 20.83
CA LEU A 171 3.34 1.93 21.55
C LEU A 171 3.57 0.76 20.60
N GLY A 172 4.80 0.28 20.44
CA GLY A 172 5.10 -0.88 19.60
C GLY A 172 4.52 -2.19 20.15
N ALA A 173 4.25 -2.25 21.46
CA ALA A 173 3.78 -3.46 22.13
C ALA A 173 2.33 -3.84 21.79
N ASP A 174 1.54 -2.93 21.21
CA ASP A 174 0.18 -3.25 20.74
C ASP A 174 0.15 -3.82 19.32
N PHE A 175 1.30 -3.85 18.64
CA PHE A 175 1.45 -4.36 17.28
C PHE A 175 0.43 -3.77 16.30
N ALA A 176 0.03 -2.51 16.52
CA ALA A 176 -0.83 -1.80 15.61
C ALA A 176 -0.14 -1.60 14.24
N THR A 177 -0.94 -1.66 13.18
CA THR A 177 -0.45 -1.44 11.82
C THR A 177 -0.41 0.06 11.52
N VAL A 178 0.38 0.46 10.53
CA VAL A 178 0.38 1.84 10.04
C VAL A 178 -1.02 2.21 9.56
N ALA A 179 -1.69 1.30 8.84
CA ALA A 179 -3.07 1.50 8.40
C ALA A 179 -4.04 1.78 9.57
N SER A 180 -3.95 1.04 10.68
CA SER A 180 -4.84 1.28 11.83
C SER A 180 -4.57 2.64 12.48
N ARG A 181 -3.30 3.05 12.60
CA ARG A 181 -2.95 4.37 13.14
C ARG A 181 -3.37 5.51 12.24
N LEU A 182 -3.33 5.32 10.92
CA LEU A 182 -3.87 6.28 9.97
C LEU A 182 -5.40 6.38 10.08
N SER A 183 -6.12 5.26 10.22
CA SER A 183 -7.56 5.27 10.50
C SER A 183 -7.92 6.02 11.78
N GLU A 184 -7.12 5.86 12.84
CA GLU A 184 -7.34 6.58 14.09
C GLU A 184 -7.14 8.09 13.92
N LEU A 185 -6.15 8.51 13.14
CA LEU A 185 -5.89 9.93 12.86
C LEU A 185 -7.01 10.57 12.05
N THR A 186 -7.57 9.86 11.07
CA THR A 186 -8.66 10.37 10.21
C THR A 186 -9.97 10.56 10.97
N GLN A 187 -10.11 9.94 12.14
CA GLN A 187 -11.27 10.07 13.03
C GLN A 187 -11.16 11.22 14.04
N VAL A 188 -10.00 11.87 14.14
CA VAL A 188 -9.83 13.06 14.98
C VAL A 188 -10.59 14.23 14.37
N ILE A 189 -11.15 15.12 15.19
CA ILE A 189 -11.70 16.40 14.70
C ILE A 189 -10.57 17.16 13.98
N ASP A 190 -10.85 17.64 12.77
CA ASP A 190 -9.86 18.23 11.86
C ASP A 190 -8.71 17.26 11.49
N GLY A 191 -9.01 15.95 11.50
CA GLY A 191 -8.12 14.89 11.06
C GLY A 191 -7.80 14.98 9.56
N PRO A 192 -6.67 14.41 9.12
CA PRO A 192 -6.26 14.48 7.72
C PRO A 192 -7.13 13.58 6.84
N GLU A 193 -7.42 14.05 5.64
CA GLU A 193 -7.90 13.21 4.54
C GLU A 193 -6.71 12.56 3.83
N ILE A 194 -6.74 11.23 3.70
CA ILE A 194 -5.63 10.46 3.10
C ILE A 194 -6.14 9.82 1.81
N ILE A 195 -5.39 9.97 0.71
CA ILE A 195 -5.87 9.76 -0.66
C ILE A 195 -4.86 8.99 -1.51
#